data_AF-A0A418EG84-F1
#
_entry.id   AF-A0A418EG84-F1
#
_cell.length_a   1.000
_cell.length_b   1.000
_cell.length_c   1.000
_cell.angle_alpha   90.00
_cell.angle_beta   90.00
_cell.angle_gamma   90.00
#
_symmetry.space_group_name_H-M   'P 1'
#
loop_
_entity.id
_entity.type
_entity.pdbx_description
1 polymer ?
#
loop_
_entity_poly.entity_id
_entity_poly.type
_entity_poly.pdbx_seq_one_letter_code
_entity_poly.pdbx_strand_id
1 'polypeptide(L)' 'MWDVGKALVDTAIMSMVIHQEIRPTLTALCPPWVKQLALRCLAYDPEDRPTALQVSALVRKHLKLMGDDNQGGYHHL' A
#
# COMPACT_ATOMS: atom_id res chain seq x y z
N MET A 1 -5.61 19.68 -16.76
CA MET A 1 -4.45 20.34 -16.13
C MET A 1 -3.93 19.39 -15.07
N TRP A 2 -2.99 18.52 -15.43
CA TRP A 2 -2.36 17.59 -14.49
C TRP A 2 -1.11 18.29 -13.98
N ASP A 3 -1.05 18.61 -12.69
CA ASP A 3 0.15 19.17 -12.07
C ASP A 3 1.32 18.22 -12.35
N VAL A 4 2.32 18.73 -13.09
CA VAL A 4 3.60 18.06 -13.26
C VAL A 4 4.20 17.99 -11.85
N GLY A 5 4.33 16.79 -11.30
CA GLY A 5 4.85 16.59 -9.95
C GLY A 5 6.10 17.44 -9.73
N LYS A 6 6.10 18.26 -8.67
CA LYS A 6 7.25 19.11 -8.35
C LYS A 6 8.49 18.24 -8.26
N ALA A 7 9.49 18.52 -9.09
CA ALA A 7 10.76 17.81 -9.08
C ALA A 7 11.51 18.13 -7.79
N LEU A 8 11.26 17.35 -6.75
CA LEU A 8 12.12 17.27 -5.58
C LEU A 8 13.31 16.38 -5.93
N VAL A 9 14.50 16.77 -5.48
CA VAL A 9 15.66 15.89 -5.54
C VAL A 9 15.42 14.65 -4.67
N ASP A 10 15.80 13.45 -5.14
CA ASP A 10 15.52 12.19 -4.45
C ASP A 10 15.97 12.19 -2.99
N THR A 11 17.10 12.84 -2.70
CA THR A 11 17.62 12.99 -1.33
C THR A 11 16.70 13.81 -0.42
N ALA A 12 15.99 14.81 -0.95
CA ALA A 12 14.99 15.56 -0.21
C ALA A 12 13.77 14.67 0.08
N ILE A 13 13.33 13.85 -0.88
CA ILE A 13 12.23 12.89 -0.68
C ILE A 13 12.61 11.88 0.41
N MET A 14 13.80 11.30 0.33
CA MET A 14 14.29 10.35 1.33
C MET A 14 14.36 10.99 2.72
N SER A 15 14.86 12.22 2.82
CA SER A 15 14.87 12.98 4.08
C SER A 15 13.46 13.18 4.63
N MET A 16 12.51 13.61 3.79
CA MET A 16 11.11 13.82 4.20
C MET A 16 10.44 12.52 4.64
N VAL A 17 10.76 11.37 4.02
CA VAL A 17 10.27 10.05 4.45
C VAL A 17 10.84 9.68 5.81
N ILE A 18 12.15 9.84 6.01
CA ILE A 18 12.84 9.53 7.28
C ILE A 18 12.27 10.38 8.42
N HIS A 19 12.03 11.66 8.18
CA HIS A 19 11.45 12.58 9.18
C HIS A 19 9.91 12.46 9.29
N GLN A 20 9.28 11.53 8.55
CA GLN A 20 7.83 11.34 8.50
C GLN A 20 7.03 12.56 8.04
N GLU A 21 7.66 13.49 7.31
CA GLU A 21 7.03 14.67 6.74
C GLU A 21 6.12 14.33 5.55
N ILE A 22 6.46 13.24 4.83
CA ILE A 22 5.64 12.73 3.74
C ILE A 22 5.30 11.24 3.94
N ARG A 23 4.06 10.89 3.62
CA ARG A 23 3.54 9.52 3.58
C ARG A 23 2.56 9.38 2.41
N PRO A 24 2.46 8.21 1.77
CA PRO A 24 1.50 8.01 0.69
C PRO A 24 0.07 8.18 1.21
N THR A 25 -0.74 8.93 0.47
CA THR A 25 -2.17 9.07 0.75
C THR A 25 -2.93 7.95 0.07
N LEU A 26 -3.72 7.21 0.85
CA LEU A 26 -4.57 6.13 0.35
C LEU A 26 -5.96 6.69 0.04
N THR A 27 -6.45 6.41 -1.17
CA THR A 27 -7.76 6.90 -1.62
C THR A 27 -8.91 6.27 -0.82
N ALA A 28 -10.07 6.92 -0.81
CA ALA A 28 -11.27 6.39 -0.16
C ALA A 28 -11.77 5.07 -0.78
N LEU A 29 -11.42 4.80 -2.04
CA LEU A 29 -11.73 3.54 -2.73
C LEU A 29 -10.86 2.36 -2.27
N CYS A 30 -9.80 2.63 -1.50
CA CYS A 30 -8.93 1.59 -0.97
C CYS A 30 -9.71 0.71 0.01
N PRO A 31 -9.80 -0.62 -0.21
CA PRO A 31 -10.50 -1.49 0.72
C PRO A 31 -9.92 -1.37 2.14
N PRO A 32 -10.76 -1.38 3.20
CA PRO A 32 -10.28 -1.16 4.57
C PRO A 32 -9.14 -2.09 4.99
N TRP A 33 -9.18 -3.36 4.57
CA TRP A 33 -8.12 -4.33 4.88
C TRP A 33 -6.78 -4.00 4.20
N VAL A 34 -6.83 -3.49 2.95
CA VAL A 34 -5.64 -3.05 2.21
C VAL A 34 -5.05 -1.82 2.88
N LYS A 35 -5.90 -0.87 3.28
CA LYS A 35 -5.48 0.34 4.00
C LYS A 35 -4.74 -0.02 5.29
N GLN A 36 -5.29 -0.93 6.09
CA GLN A 36 -4.65 -1.37 7.33
C GLN A 36 -3.33 -2.09 7.08
N LEU A 37 -3.26 -2.96 6.06
CA LEU A 37 -2.02 -3.63 5.68
C LEU A 37 -0.95 -2.62 5.22
N ALA A 38 -1.30 -1.67 4.36
CA ALA A 38 -0.40 -0.64 3.87
C ALA A 38 0.14 0.23 5.01
N LEU A 39 -0.69 0.62 5.97
CA LEU A 39 -0.25 1.39 7.14
C LEU A 39 0.78 0.63 7.99
N ARG A 40 0.61 -0.69 8.17
CA ARG A 40 1.62 -1.52 8.86
C ARG A 40 2.92 -1.63 8.06
N CYS A 41 2.85 -1.78 6.73
CA CYS A 41 4.05 -1.77 5.89
C CYS A 41 4.83 -0.46 5.96
N LEU A 42 4.12 0.65 6.19
CA LEU A 42 4.69 2.00 6.28
C LEU A 42 5.01 2.41 7.72
N ALA A 43 4.98 1.49 8.68
CA ALA A 43 5.30 1.80 10.06
C ALA A 43 6.71 2.40 10.17
N TYR A 44 6.84 3.44 11.01
CA TYR A 44 8.13 4.09 11.21
C TYR A 44 9.10 3.12 11.87
N ASP A 45 8.67 2.50 12.96
CA ASP A 45 9.39 1.43 13.61
C ASP A 45 9.49 0.21 12.66
N PRO A 46 10.70 -0.28 12.34
CA PRO A 46 10.87 -1.47 11.52
C PRO A 46 10.24 -2.73 12.15
N GLU A 47 10.16 -2.83 13.47
CA GLU A 47 9.62 -4.00 14.17
C GLU A 47 8.08 -4.11 14.04
N ASP A 48 7.41 -2.99 13.82
CA ASP A 48 5.97 -2.93 13.54
C ASP A 48 5.62 -3.37 12.10
N ARG A 49 6.63 -3.47 11.22
CA ARG A 49 6.41 -3.85 9.82
C ARG A 49 6.19 -5.36 9.71
N PRO A 50 5.18 -5.81 8.96
CA PRO A 50 4.95 -7.22 8.78
C PRO A 50 6.05 -7.83 7.90
N THR A 51 6.38 -9.09 8.17
CA THR A 51 7.26 -9.85 7.29
C THR A 51 6.58 -10.10 5.95
N ALA A 52 7.37 -10.29 4.89
CA ALA A 52 6.85 -10.64 3.57
C ALA A 52 5.94 -11.90 3.62
N LEU A 53 6.27 -12.86 4.49
CA LEU A 53 5.43 -14.04 4.71
C LEU A 53 4.05 -13.67 5.27
N GLN A 54 3.99 -12.83 6.30
CA GLN A 54 2.75 -12.34 6.89
C GLN A 54 1.90 -11.56 5.89
N VAL A 55 2.52 -10.67 5.11
CA VAL A 55 1.86 -9.92 4.03
C VAL A 55 1.24 -10.89 3.03
N SER A 56 2.03 -11.84 2.53
CA SER A 56 1.58 -12.79 1.52
C SER A 56 0.43 -13.69 2.02
N ALA A 57 0.46 -14.10 3.28
CA ALA A 57 -0.58 -14.89 3.90
C ALA A 57 -1.91 -14.10 3.99
N LEU A 58 -1.84 -12.84 4.42
CA LEU A 58 -3.02 -11.97 4.52
C LEU A 58 -3.64 -11.68 3.14
N VAL A 59 -2.81 -11.35 2.15
CA VAL A 59 -3.28 -11.10 0.78
C VAL A 59 -3.96 -12.35 0.21
N ARG A 60 -3.34 -13.53 0.33
CA ARG A 60 -3.96 -14.80 -0.11
C ARG A 60 -5.28 -15.07 0.61
N LYS A 61 -5.37 -14.81 1.92
CA LYS A 61 -6.60 -14.97 2.69
C LYS A 61 -7.72 -14.10 2.11
N HIS A 62 -7.47 -12.82 1.86
CA HIS A 62 -8.49 -11.92 1.31
C HIS A 62 -8.85 -12.23 -0.14
N LEU A 63 -7.90 -12.66 -0.97
CA LEU A 63 -8.20 -13.07 -2.35
C LEU A 63 -9.05 -14.35 -2.41
N LYS A 64 -8.85 -15.31 -1.50
CA LYS A 64 -9.72 -16.49 -1.41
C LYS A 64 -11.12 -16.13 -0.93
N LEU A 65 -11.23 -15.31 0.11
CA LEU A 65 -12.52 -14.84 0.62
C LEU A 65 -13.30 -14.00 -0.41
N MET A 66 -12.62 -13.33 -1.34
CA MET A 66 -13.25 -12.64 -2.47
C MET A 66 -13.49 -13.55 -3.68
N GLY A 67 -12.73 -14.65 -3.79
CA GLY A 67 -12.77 -15.59 -4.90
C GLY A 67 -13.93 -16.58 -4.87
N ASP A 68 -14.63 -16.69 -3.73
CA ASP A 68 -15.83 -17.53 -3.61
C ASP A 68 -17.10 -16.81 -4.11
N ASP A 69 -17.04 -15.49 -4.36
CA ASP A 69 -18.19 -14.67 -4.79
C ASP A 69 -18.08 -14.07 -6.21
N ASN A 70 -16.97 -14.28 -6.95
CA ASN A 70 -16.77 -13.58 -8.24
C ASN A 70 -16.07 -14.43 -9.32
N GLN A 71 -16.83 -15.33 -9.94
CA GLN A 71 -16.53 -15.83 -11.29
C GLN A 71 -16.84 -14.74 -12.33
N GLY A 72 -15.86 -13.88 -12.61
CA GLY A 72 -15.92 -12.97 -13.77
C GLY A 72 -15.06 -11.74 -13.60
N GLY A 73 -14.03 -11.59 -14.44
CA GLY A 73 -13.52 -10.25 -14.75
C GLY A 73 -12.02 -9.99 -14.79
N TYR A 74 -11.14 -11.00 -14.79
CA TYR A 74 -9.75 -10.81 -15.26
C TYR A 74 -9.53 -11.60 -16.55
N HIS A 75 -10.39 -11.34 -17.53
CA HIS A 75 -10.11 -11.70 -18.91
C HIS A 75 -9.23 -10.60 -19.51
N HIS A 76 -7.96 -10.93 -19.67
CA HIS A 76 -7.09 -10.52 -20.77
C HIS A 76 -7.01 -9.02 -21.10
N LEU A 77 -5.89 -8.39 -20.72
CA LEU A 77 -5.14 -7.49 -21.59
C LEU A 77 -3.66 -7.85 -21.51
#